data_AF-A0A6J8D7G6-F1
#
_entry.id   AF-A0A6J8D7G6-F1
#
_cell.length_a   1.000
_cell.length_b   1.000
_cell.length_c   1.000
_cell.angle_alpha   90.00
_cell.angle_beta   90.00
_cell.angle_gamma   90.00
#
_symmetry.space_group_name_H-M   'P 1'
#
loop_
_entity.id
_entity.type
_entity.pdbx_description
1 polymer ?
#
loop_
_entity_poly.entity_id
_entity_poly.type
_entity_poly.pdbx_seq_one_letter_code
_entity_poly.pdbx_strand_id
1 'polypeptide(L)'
;MIKIYFIVGKTKERTFVLTTATNKDSLLKNANNYLVHSFIETKANMSFLIVFIFSLLLILGSSYDFSDEEKLRPIFLNDNVTRALPTVNSSGSIFTRVQLYLHSVYNLDITKQKLSSTVLILITWKDESLRWNITLYNGLSRLLFPLAVIWKPDIVLLNSMETKIIFQSNDEVLLDSKGIVTWSAYLNLVTYCHVNTTLYPFDRQTCDLVFSKLYSSDRYHYLCHNDSNNITESYVSNGEWDIRDIRRLNNTKYLPLGTFTDIIFRVDMERKTYYYYWTCVVPMISIAVVDVGTFCLPVKSHEKLNICLFVFLSMVYLVTVVNDLIPQTIYQNLAHYCGVLYC
;
A
#
# COMPACT_ATOMS: atom_id res chain seq x y z
N MET A 1 -58.91 -23.11 -60.11
CA MET A 1 -59.48 -22.53 -58.88
C MET A 1 -59.37 -23.61 -57.80
N ILE A 2 -59.11 -23.22 -56.55
CA ILE A 2 -58.62 -24.02 -55.41
C ILE A 2 -57.08 -24.12 -55.35
N LYS A 3 -56.52 -23.18 -54.57
CA LYS A 3 -55.18 -23.21 -53.95
C LYS A 3 -55.36 -23.77 -52.54
N ILE A 4 -54.49 -24.67 -52.11
CA ILE A 4 -54.21 -24.97 -50.70
C ILE A 4 -52.68 -25.09 -50.57
N TYR A 5 -52.11 -24.47 -49.54
CA TYR A 5 -50.67 -24.26 -49.33
C TYR A 5 -50.08 -25.14 -48.19
N PHE A 6 -48.75 -25.34 -48.28
CA PHE A 6 -47.77 -25.91 -47.33
C PHE A 6 -47.88 -27.42 -47.09
N ILE A 7 -46.82 -28.22 -47.32
CA ILE A 7 -45.56 -28.24 -46.56
C ILE A 7 -44.34 -28.39 -47.49
N VAL A 8 -43.28 -27.63 -47.20
CA VAL A 8 -41.97 -27.69 -47.87
C VAL A 8 -41.24 -28.96 -47.43
N GLY A 9 -41.46 -30.04 -48.18
CA GLY A 9 -40.59 -31.21 -48.24
C GLY A 9 -40.18 -31.38 -49.70
N LYS A 10 -38.99 -30.88 -50.05
CA LYS A 10 -38.55 -30.78 -51.45
C LYS A 10 -38.03 -32.13 -51.93
N THR A 11 -38.91 -33.03 -52.36
CA THR A 11 -38.55 -34.07 -53.35
C THR A 11 -39.76 -34.40 -54.23
N LYS A 12 -39.53 -34.28 -55.54
CA LYS A 12 -40.51 -34.31 -56.63
C LYS A 12 -40.72 -35.78 -57.03
N GLU A 13 -41.95 -36.28 -56.94
CA GLU A 13 -42.34 -37.50 -57.64
C GLU A 13 -42.50 -37.24 -59.15
N ARG A 14 -41.94 -38.13 -59.97
CA ARG A 14 -42.47 -38.43 -61.30
C ARG A 14 -42.43 -39.94 -61.52
N THR A 15 -43.62 -40.47 -61.80
CA THR A 15 -43.97 -41.82 -62.23
C THR A 15 -43.26 -42.18 -63.54
N PHE A 16 -42.66 -43.36 -63.59
CA PHE A 16 -42.02 -43.94 -64.77
C PHE A 16 -43.01 -44.78 -65.59
N VAL A 17 -43.09 -44.53 -66.89
CA VAL A 17 -43.63 -45.44 -67.90
C VAL A 17 -42.44 -46.01 -68.67
N LEU A 18 -42.30 -47.32 -68.67
CA LEU A 18 -41.28 -48.06 -69.41
C LEU A 18 -41.69 -48.18 -70.87
N THR A 19 -40.75 -47.94 -71.80
CA THR A 19 -40.18 -49.02 -72.64
C THR A 19 -39.03 -48.52 -73.52
N THR A 20 -37.85 -49.14 -73.30
CA THR A 20 -36.83 -49.67 -74.25
C THR A 20 -36.51 -48.90 -75.55
N ALA A 21 -35.27 -48.68 -75.98
CA ALA A 21 -33.92 -49.03 -75.53
C ALA A 21 -32.89 -48.31 -76.46
N THR A 22 -31.60 -48.59 -76.21
CA THR A 22 -30.39 -48.45 -77.06
C THR A 22 -29.56 -47.16 -76.96
N ASN A 23 -28.55 -47.14 -76.08
CA ASN A 23 -27.13 -46.98 -76.46
C ASN A 23 -26.19 -47.28 -75.28
N LYS A 24 -25.08 -48.02 -75.50
CA LYS A 24 -24.23 -48.63 -74.44
C LYS A 24 -23.09 -47.72 -73.93
N ASP A 25 -22.69 -46.71 -74.70
CA ASP A 25 -21.57 -45.83 -74.35
C ASP A 25 -21.95 -44.64 -73.44
N SER A 26 -23.23 -44.27 -73.39
CA SER A 26 -23.73 -43.21 -72.49
C SER A 26 -23.93 -43.68 -71.04
N LEU A 27 -24.01 -45.00 -70.82
CA LEU A 27 -24.22 -45.60 -69.50
C LEU A 27 -22.93 -45.65 -68.65
N LEU A 28 -21.76 -45.87 -69.26
CA LEU A 28 -20.48 -45.95 -68.55
C LEU A 28 -19.97 -44.60 -68.04
N LYS A 29 -20.22 -43.51 -68.78
CA LYS A 29 -19.81 -42.15 -68.38
C LYS A 29 -20.67 -41.58 -67.24
N ASN A 30 -21.96 -41.91 -67.24
CA ASN A 30 -22.87 -41.51 -66.16
C ASN A 30 -22.63 -42.33 -64.89
N ALA A 31 -22.40 -43.65 -64.97
CA ALA A 31 -22.14 -44.48 -63.79
C ALA A 31 -20.90 -44.04 -63.00
N ASN A 32 -19.80 -43.67 -63.68
CA ASN A 32 -18.59 -43.17 -63.01
C ASN A 32 -18.81 -41.80 -62.34
N ASN A 33 -19.56 -40.89 -62.96
CA ASN A 33 -19.84 -39.59 -62.34
C ASN A 33 -20.78 -39.72 -61.13
N TYR A 34 -21.76 -40.64 -61.16
CA TYR A 34 -22.63 -40.92 -60.01
C TYR A 34 -21.89 -41.62 -58.87
N LEU A 35 -20.98 -42.55 -59.16
CA LEU A 35 -20.14 -43.21 -58.15
C LEU A 35 -19.11 -42.25 -57.53
N VAL A 36 -18.56 -41.33 -58.33
CA VAL A 36 -17.63 -40.30 -57.82
C VAL A 36 -18.38 -39.25 -57.00
N HIS A 37 -19.57 -38.80 -57.42
CA HIS A 37 -20.40 -37.89 -56.61
C HIS A 37 -20.87 -38.55 -55.30
N SER A 38 -21.27 -39.82 -55.32
CA SER A 38 -21.67 -40.53 -54.09
C SER A 38 -20.49 -40.83 -53.16
N PHE A 39 -19.29 -41.09 -53.70
CA PHE A 39 -18.06 -41.21 -52.89
C PHE A 39 -17.61 -39.88 -52.28
N ILE A 40 -17.82 -38.76 -52.98
CA ILE A 40 -17.46 -37.42 -52.48
C ILE A 40 -18.46 -36.97 -51.39
N GLU A 41 -19.75 -37.19 -51.58
CA GLU A 41 -20.78 -36.86 -50.56
C GLU A 41 -20.62 -37.70 -49.28
N THR A 42 -20.27 -38.99 -49.41
CA THR A 42 -20.03 -39.85 -48.23
C THR A 42 -18.75 -39.47 -47.48
N LYS A 43 -17.66 -39.09 -48.18
CA LYS A 43 -16.45 -38.55 -47.54
C LYS A 43 -16.68 -37.20 -46.87
N ALA A 44 -17.44 -36.31 -47.50
CA ALA A 44 -17.78 -35.00 -46.94
C ALA A 44 -18.62 -35.15 -45.65
N ASN A 45 -19.62 -36.03 -45.66
CA ASN A 45 -20.44 -36.30 -44.47
C ASN A 45 -19.63 -36.95 -43.33
N MET A 46 -18.70 -37.87 -43.64
CA MET A 46 -17.80 -38.45 -42.64
C MET A 46 -16.82 -37.42 -42.06
N SER A 47 -16.29 -36.52 -42.89
CA SER A 47 -15.46 -35.40 -42.45
C SER A 47 -16.22 -34.46 -41.50
N PHE A 48 -17.45 -34.08 -41.85
CA PHE A 48 -18.30 -33.26 -40.99
C PHE A 48 -18.64 -33.96 -39.68
N LEU A 49 -18.91 -35.27 -39.70
CA LEU A 49 -19.18 -36.05 -38.49
C LEU A 49 -17.94 -36.11 -37.58
N ILE A 50 -16.75 -36.29 -38.15
CA ILE A 50 -15.49 -36.31 -37.40
C ILE A 50 -15.21 -34.94 -36.79
N VAL A 51 -15.36 -33.85 -37.55
CA VAL A 51 -15.19 -32.48 -37.01
C VAL A 51 -16.24 -32.18 -35.94
N PHE A 52 -17.48 -32.62 -36.12
CA PHE A 52 -18.54 -32.44 -35.13
C PHE A 52 -18.23 -33.24 -33.85
N ILE A 53 -17.81 -34.50 -33.96
CA ILE A 53 -17.40 -35.34 -32.83
C ILE A 53 -16.16 -34.76 -32.14
N PHE A 54 -15.18 -34.24 -32.90
CA PHE A 54 -13.98 -33.61 -32.34
C PHE A 54 -14.31 -32.30 -31.64
N SER A 55 -15.24 -31.50 -32.19
CA SER A 55 -15.77 -30.30 -31.53
C SER A 55 -16.57 -30.66 -30.27
N LEU A 56 -17.35 -31.75 -30.30
CA LEU A 56 -18.11 -32.23 -29.15
C LEU A 56 -17.17 -32.77 -28.06
N LEU A 57 -16.09 -33.45 -28.43
CA LEU A 57 -15.03 -33.90 -27.51
C LEU A 57 -14.22 -32.73 -26.93
N LEU A 58 -14.00 -31.66 -27.70
CA LEU A 58 -13.38 -30.43 -27.19
C LEU A 58 -14.30 -29.68 -26.21
N ILE A 59 -15.61 -29.68 -26.46
CA ILE A 59 -16.61 -29.06 -25.56
C ILE A 59 -16.84 -29.92 -24.31
N LEU A 60 -16.79 -31.26 -24.42
CA LEU A 60 -16.90 -32.18 -23.29
C LEU A 60 -15.59 -32.30 -22.48
N GLY A 61 -14.45 -31.99 -23.09
CA GLY A 61 -13.12 -32.00 -22.47
C GLY A 61 -12.78 -30.73 -21.68
N SER A 62 -13.55 -29.66 -21.83
CA SER A 62 -13.44 -28.49 -20.94
C SER A 62 -14.25 -28.75 -19.66
N SER A 63 -13.72 -29.58 -18.76
CA SER A 63 -14.04 -29.39 -17.34
C SER A 63 -13.56 -27.99 -16.98
N TYR A 64 -14.48 -27.06 -16.75
CA TYR A 64 -14.17 -25.82 -16.04
C TYR A 64 -13.72 -26.24 -14.63
N ASP A 65 -12.42 -26.50 -14.47
CA ASP A 65 -11.87 -26.73 -13.15
C ASP A 65 -11.85 -25.37 -12.47
N PHE A 66 -12.87 -25.14 -11.65
CA PHE A 66 -12.91 -23.99 -10.74
C PHE A 66 -11.58 -23.97 -9.99
N SER A 67 -10.91 -22.82 -9.98
CA SER A 67 -9.68 -22.66 -9.19
C SER A 67 -9.99 -23.12 -7.77
N ASP A 68 -9.11 -23.89 -7.14
CA ASP A 68 -9.37 -24.38 -5.78
C ASP A 68 -9.59 -23.22 -4.79
N GLU A 69 -9.10 -22.02 -5.10
CA GLU A 69 -9.41 -20.77 -4.42
C GLU A 69 -10.92 -20.42 -4.47
N GLU A 70 -11.54 -20.58 -5.64
CA GLU A 70 -12.97 -20.31 -5.84
C GLU A 70 -13.85 -21.38 -5.18
N LYS A 71 -13.35 -22.60 -4.96
CA LYS A 71 -14.03 -23.63 -4.16
C LYS A 71 -13.96 -23.35 -2.66
N LEU A 72 -12.83 -22.81 -2.17
CA LEU A 72 -12.60 -22.49 -0.75
C LEU A 72 -13.35 -21.23 -0.29
N ARG A 73 -13.37 -20.19 -1.12
CA ARG A 73 -13.96 -18.88 -0.77
C ARG A 73 -15.42 -18.97 -0.25
N PRO A 74 -16.35 -19.72 -0.86
CA PRO A 74 -17.73 -19.79 -0.37
C PRO A 74 -17.86 -20.51 0.98
N ILE A 75 -16.97 -21.44 1.31
CA ILE A 75 -17.01 -22.18 2.60
C ILE A 75 -16.83 -21.22 3.76
N PHE A 76 -15.90 -20.28 3.64
CA PHE A 76 -15.64 -19.28 4.69
C PHE A 76 -16.67 -18.14 4.68
N LEU A 77 -17.25 -17.79 3.53
CA LEU A 77 -18.21 -16.69 3.42
C LEU A 77 -19.61 -17.04 3.95
N ASN A 78 -19.99 -18.32 3.94
CA ASN A 78 -21.33 -18.76 4.33
C ASN A 78 -21.49 -18.85 5.86
N ASP A 79 -20.39 -18.78 6.60
CA ASP A 79 -20.39 -18.92 8.06
C ASP A 79 -20.28 -17.54 8.72
N ASN A 80 -21.32 -17.11 9.44
CA ASN A 80 -21.35 -15.82 10.17
C ASN A 80 -20.28 -15.72 11.28
N VAL A 81 -19.53 -16.80 11.51
CA VAL A 81 -18.49 -16.98 12.53
C VAL A 81 -17.24 -16.17 12.23
N THR A 82 -16.98 -15.83 10.96
CA THR A 82 -15.72 -15.17 10.54
C THR A 82 -15.49 -13.78 11.12
N ARG A 83 -16.54 -13.08 11.58
CA ARG A 83 -16.41 -11.75 12.22
C ARG A 83 -16.28 -11.80 13.74
N ALA A 84 -16.50 -12.96 14.36
CA ALA A 84 -16.33 -13.13 15.79
C ALA A 84 -14.84 -13.16 16.16
N LEU A 85 -14.51 -12.91 17.43
CA LEU A 85 -13.15 -13.05 17.92
C LEU A 85 -12.66 -14.49 17.64
N PRO A 86 -11.58 -14.69 16.85
CA PRO A 86 -11.21 -16.03 16.39
C PRO A 86 -10.48 -16.83 17.47
N THR A 87 -11.25 -17.32 18.45
CA THR A 87 -10.78 -18.14 19.56
C THR A 87 -11.45 -19.51 19.53
N VAL A 88 -10.64 -20.57 19.66
CA VAL A 88 -11.15 -21.96 19.71
C VAL A 88 -11.98 -22.22 20.97
N ASN A 89 -11.63 -21.57 22.09
CA ASN A 89 -12.31 -21.67 23.37
C ASN A 89 -12.75 -20.28 23.85
N SER A 90 -13.83 -20.19 24.63
CA SER A 90 -14.35 -18.94 25.20
C SER A 90 -13.37 -18.20 26.13
N SER A 91 -12.35 -18.90 26.63
CA SER A 91 -11.24 -18.40 27.45
C SER A 91 -9.92 -18.18 26.70
N GLY A 92 -9.88 -18.42 25.38
CA GLY A 92 -8.67 -18.26 24.59
C GLY A 92 -8.27 -16.80 24.42
N SER A 93 -6.95 -16.54 24.41
CA SER A 93 -6.39 -15.22 24.07
C SER A 93 -5.79 -15.23 22.66
N ILE A 94 -5.98 -14.13 21.93
CA ILE A 94 -5.38 -13.91 20.62
C ILE A 94 -4.13 -13.06 20.78
N PHE A 95 -3.06 -13.50 20.11
CA PHE A 95 -1.82 -12.76 20.00
C PHE A 95 -1.71 -12.18 18.60
N THR A 96 -1.83 -10.86 18.51
CA THR A 96 -1.66 -10.14 17.25
C THR A 96 -0.25 -9.58 17.19
N ARG A 97 0.51 -9.95 16.17
CA ARG A 97 1.84 -9.40 15.89
C ARG A 97 1.69 -8.11 15.09
N VAL A 98 2.23 -7.01 15.61
CA VAL A 98 2.29 -5.73 14.89
C VAL A 98 3.74 -5.39 14.60
N GLN A 99 4.07 -5.17 13.33
CA GLN A 99 5.35 -4.69 12.84
C GLN A 99 5.12 -3.36 12.10
N LEU A 100 6.06 -2.43 12.22
CA LEU A 100 5.99 -1.12 11.59
C LEU A 100 7.34 -0.82 10.95
N TYR A 101 7.29 -0.41 9.69
CA TYR A 101 8.46 0.01 8.92
C TYR A 101 8.27 1.48 8.54
N LEU A 102 9.24 2.32 8.89
CA LEU A 102 9.20 3.74 8.52
C LEU A 102 9.54 3.85 7.04
N HIS A 103 8.58 4.31 6.23
CA HIS A 103 8.79 4.46 4.80
C HIS A 103 9.35 5.83 4.45
N SER A 104 8.79 6.91 5.00
CA SER A 104 9.30 8.26 4.80
C SER A 104 8.90 9.20 5.93
N VAL A 105 9.72 10.21 6.16
CA VAL A 105 9.37 11.40 6.95
C VAL A 105 9.45 12.56 5.99
N TYR A 106 8.33 13.20 5.68
CA TYR A 106 8.29 14.23 4.63
C TYR A 106 8.09 15.65 5.19
N ASN A 107 7.59 15.81 6.42
CA ASN A 107 7.48 17.12 7.03
C ASN A 107 7.51 17.06 8.56
N LEU A 108 8.28 17.95 9.20
CA LEU A 108 8.16 18.27 10.61
C LEU A 108 7.82 19.76 10.74
N ASP A 109 6.56 20.07 11.04
CA ASP A 109 6.13 21.42 11.36
C ASP A 109 6.47 21.73 12.82
N ILE A 110 7.55 22.47 13.00
CA ILE A 110 8.07 22.85 14.32
C ILE A 110 7.13 23.83 15.03
N THR A 111 6.43 24.72 14.29
CA THR A 111 5.46 25.66 14.89
C THR A 111 4.29 24.92 15.50
N LYS A 112 3.77 23.92 14.78
CA LYS A 112 2.59 23.15 15.17
C LYS A 112 2.91 21.89 15.94
N GLN A 113 4.20 21.59 16.15
CA GLN A 113 4.66 20.35 16.79
C GLN A 113 4.05 19.12 16.11
N LYS A 114 4.05 19.12 14.76
CA LYS A 114 3.37 18.13 13.92
C LYS A 114 4.37 17.40 13.05
N LEU A 115 4.45 16.08 13.21
CA LEU A 115 5.22 15.18 12.36
C LEU A 115 4.29 14.57 11.30
N SER A 116 4.72 14.60 10.04
CA SER A 116 4.02 13.96 8.92
C SER A 116 4.93 12.89 8.30
N SER A 117 4.46 11.64 8.31
CA SER A 117 5.25 10.47 7.92
C SER A 117 4.39 9.43 7.22
N THR A 118 5.03 8.60 6.39
CA THR A 118 4.42 7.41 5.82
C THR A 118 5.05 6.18 6.43
N VAL A 119 4.23 5.25 6.91
CA VAL A 119 4.70 3.98 7.49
C VAL A 119 4.02 2.81 6.81
N LEU A 120 4.72 1.69 6.67
CA LEU A 120 4.12 0.41 6.34
C LEU A 120 3.83 -0.32 7.65
N ILE A 121 2.55 -0.57 7.94
CA ILE A 121 2.13 -1.43 9.05
C ILE A 121 1.89 -2.84 8.52
N LEU A 122 2.42 -3.84 9.24
CA LEU A 122 2.14 -5.25 9.00
C LEU A 122 1.53 -5.85 10.28
N ILE A 123 0.32 -6.37 10.16
CA ILE A 123 -0.42 -6.99 11.24
C ILE A 123 -0.64 -8.46 10.90
N THR A 124 -0.21 -9.34 11.80
CA THR A 124 -0.39 -10.78 11.65
C THR A 124 -1.12 -11.34 12.86
N TRP A 125 -2.22 -12.06 12.63
CA TRP A 125 -2.93 -12.80 13.68
C TRP A 125 -3.24 -14.21 13.20
N LYS A 126 -3.63 -15.07 14.13
CA LYS A 126 -4.03 -16.44 13.83
C LYS A 126 -5.54 -16.57 14.01
N ASP A 127 -6.20 -17.05 12.96
CA ASP A 127 -7.60 -17.39 12.94
C ASP A 127 -7.76 -18.89 12.64
N GLU A 128 -8.16 -19.65 13.65
CA GLU A 128 -8.30 -21.10 13.55
C GLU A 128 -9.52 -21.52 12.72
N SER A 129 -10.50 -20.63 12.52
CA SER A 129 -11.68 -20.88 11.69
C SER A 129 -11.37 -20.87 10.19
N LEU A 130 -10.30 -20.17 9.79
CA LEU A 130 -9.88 -19.99 8.40
C LEU A 130 -8.82 -21.01 7.95
N ARG A 131 -8.85 -22.22 8.52
CA ARG A 131 -7.89 -23.29 8.20
C ARG A 131 -8.42 -24.24 7.14
N TRP A 132 -7.54 -24.70 6.26
CA TRP A 132 -7.85 -25.77 5.31
C TRP A 132 -6.69 -26.74 5.18
N ASN A 133 -6.99 -27.94 4.66
CA ASN A 133 -5.98 -28.95 4.39
C ASN A 133 -5.47 -28.80 2.95
N ILE A 134 -4.19 -28.46 2.81
CA ILE A 134 -3.49 -28.27 1.54
C ILE A 134 -3.68 -29.45 0.56
N THR A 135 -3.73 -30.68 1.08
CA THR A 135 -3.84 -31.90 0.25
C THR A 135 -5.19 -32.02 -0.47
N LEU A 136 -6.23 -31.33 0.01
CA LEU A 136 -7.57 -31.36 -0.59
C LEU A 136 -7.75 -30.31 -1.70
N TYR A 137 -6.80 -29.39 -1.84
CA TYR A 137 -6.89 -28.21 -2.73
C TYR A 137 -5.62 -28.05 -3.56
N ASN A 138 -5.16 -29.13 -4.19
CA ASN A 138 -4.01 -29.19 -5.10
C ASN A 138 -2.73 -28.46 -4.64
N GLY A 139 -2.42 -28.46 -3.34
CA GLY A 139 -1.20 -27.79 -2.86
C GLY A 139 -1.37 -26.31 -2.50
N LEU A 140 -2.58 -25.75 -2.56
CA LEU A 140 -2.85 -24.35 -2.23
C LEU A 140 -2.51 -24.07 -0.75
N SER A 141 -1.41 -23.34 -0.54
CA SER A 141 -0.90 -23.00 0.79
C SER A 141 -1.28 -21.58 1.24
N ARG A 142 -1.50 -20.67 0.30
CA ARG A 142 -1.86 -19.27 0.55
C ARG A 142 -2.89 -18.80 -0.45
N LEU A 143 -3.77 -17.91 -0.02
CA LEU A 143 -4.76 -17.27 -0.88
C LEU A 143 -4.98 -15.82 -0.44
N LEU A 144 -5.43 -14.98 -1.38
CA LEU A 144 -5.91 -13.63 -1.07
C LEU A 144 -7.39 -13.69 -0.68
N PHE A 145 -7.72 -13.13 0.48
CA PHE A 145 -9.07 -13.17 1.04
C PHE A 145 -9.58 -11.76 1.34
N PRO A 146 -10.85 -11.43 1.08
CA PRO A 146 -11.36 -10.09 1.37
C PRO A 146 -11.36 -9.79 2.88
N LEU A 147 -10.82 -8.63 3.26
CA LEU A 147 -10.74 -8.19 4.67
C LEU A 147 -12.13 -7.91 5.26
N ALA A 148 -13.08 -7.47 4.45
CA ALA A 148 -14.41 -7.02 4.90
C ALA A 148 -15.26 -8.12 5.57
N VAL A 149 -14.91 -9.39 5.35
CA VAL A 149 -15.70 -10.54 5.81
C VAL A 149 -15.04 -11.30 6.96
N ILE A 150 -13.86 -10.87 7.42
CA ILE A 150 -13.13 -11.51 8.52
C ILE A 150 -12.98 -10.54 9.70
N TRP A 151 -12.77 -11.10 10.89
CA TRP A 151 -12.39 -10.34 12.06
C TRP A 151 -11.01 -9.70 11.84
N LYS A 152 -10.87 -8.44 12.28
CA LYS A 152 -9.60 -7.71 12.27
C LYS A 152 -9.36 -7.08 13.64
N PRO A 153 -8.10 -6.98 14.09
CA PRO A 153 -7.76 -6.32 15.34
C PRO A 153 -7.93 -4.79 15.25
N ASP A 154 -8.41 -4.18 16.34
CA ASP A 154 -8.59 -2.74 16.46
C ASP A 154 -7.30 -2.03 16.87
N ILE A 155 -6.70 -1.28 15.96
CA ILE A 155 -5.52 -0.46 16.23
C ILE A 155 -5.87 1.02 16.05
N VAL A 156 -5.54 1.83 17.06
CA VAL A 156 -5.73 3.28 17.05
C VAL A 156 -4.41 4.01 17.26
N LEU A 157 -4.25 5.16 16.60
CA LEU A 157 -3.13 6.08 16.80
C LEU A 157 -3.53 7.13 17.84
N LEU A 158 -2.97 7.05 19.04
CA LEU A 158 -3.39 7.89 20.16
C LEU A 158 -2.95 9.34 20.01
N ASN A 159 -1.77 9.58 19.46
CA ASN A 159 -1.22 10.92 19.26
C ASN A 159 -1.47 11.47 17.85
N SER A 160 -2.56 11.05 17.22
CA SER A 160 -2.99 11.59 15.92
C SER A 160 -3.39 13.06 16.05
N MET A 161 -2.92 13.87 15.12
CA MET A 161 -3.32 15.28 14.94
C MET A 161 -4.38 15.44 13.82
N GLU A 162 -4.78 14.33 13.20
CA GLU A 162 -5.86 14.28 12.20
C GLU A 162 -6.98 13.34 12.64
N THR A 163 -8.21 13.65 12.22
CA THR A 163 -9.41 12.89 12.60
C THR A 163 -9.52 11.56 11.88
N LYS A 164 -8.86 11.41 10.72
CA LYS A 164 -8.89 10.20 9.91
C LYS A 164 -7.48 9.81 9.49
N ILE A 165 -7.12 8.57 9.76
CA ILE A 165 -5.90 7.96 9.21
C ILE A 165 -6.22 7.52 7.79
N ILE A 166 -5.36 7.90 6.84
CA ILE A 166 -5.49 7.47 5.45
C ILE A 166 -4.78 6.13 5.31
N PHE A 167 -5.56 5.06 5.16
CA PHE A 167 -5.09 3.72 4.88
C PHE A 167 -4.99 3.53 3.37
N GLN A 168 -3.79 3.32 2.87
CA GLN A 168 -3.55 2.83 1.52
C GLN A 168 -3.26 1.32 1.63
N SER A 169 -4.33 0.54 1.58
CA SER A 169 -4.29 -0.92 1.56
C SER A 169 -5.24 -1.46 0.50
N ASN A 170 -4.95 -2.64 0.00
CA ASN A 170 -5.96 -3.42 -0.70
C ASN A 170 -6.99 -3.91 0.31
N ASP A 171 -8.24 -4.12 -0.12
CA ASP A 171 -9.31 -4.70 0.70
C ASP A 171 -9.15 -6.23 0.88
N GLU A 172 -7.91 -6.72 0.78
CA GLU A 172 -7.55 -8.12 0.82
C GLU A 172 -6.44 -8.38 1.84
N VAL A 173 -6.45 -9.58 2.41
CA VAL A 173 -5.43 -10.11 3.29
C VAL A 173 -4.78 -11.34 2.67
N LEU A 174 -3.54 -11.59 3.04
CA LEU A 174 -2.88 -12.84 2.73
C LEU A 174 -3.22 -13.86 3.82
N LEU A 175 -3.92 -14.92 3.44
CA LEU A 175 -4.31 -16.01 4.33
C LEU A 175 -3.45 -17.25 4.04
N ASP A 176 -2.87 -17.85 5.06
CA ASP A 176 -2.15 -19.13 5.00
C ASP A 176 -3.08 -20.27 5.42
N SER A 177 -2.91 -21.47 4.84
CA SER A 177 -3.63 -22.70 5.17
C SER A 177 -3.64 -23.06 6.66
N LYS A 178 -2.64 -22.61 7.41
CA LYS A 178 -2.53 -22.76 8.87
C LYS A 178 -3.42 -21.79 9.66
N GLY A 179 -4.20 -20.95 8.97
CA GLY A 179 -5.05 -19.93 9.58
C GLY A 179 -4.27 -18.68 9.98
N ILE A 180 -3.10 -18.44 9.40
CA ILE A 180 -2.33 -17.22 9.69
C ILE A 180 -2.81 -16.14 8.72
N VAL A 181 -3.34 -15.05 9.24
CA VAL A 181 -3.81 -13.90 8.47
C VAL A 181 -2.77 -12.80 8.56
N THR A 182 -2.36 -12.28 7.40
CA THR A 182 -1.46 -11.12 7.31
C THR A 182 -2.14 -10.00 6.55
N TRP A 183 -2.27 -8.86 7.22
CA TRP A 183 -2.75 -7.62 6.62
C TRP A 183 -1.63 -6.58 6.65
N SER A 184 -1.48 -5.85 5.55
CA SER A 184 -0.48 -4.78 5.43
C SER A 184 -1.07 -3.55 4.78
N ALA A 185 -0.69 -2.38 5.27
CA ALA A 185 -1.17 -1.10 4.76
C ALA A 185 -0.06 -0.04 4.83
N TYR A 186 -0.01 0.84 3.84
CA TYR A 186 0.71 2.10 3.97
C TYR A 186 -0.20 3.11 4.67
N LEU A 187 0.30 3.74 5.73
CA LEU A 187 -0.43 4.73 6.51
C LEU A 187 0.26 6.07 6.35
N ASN A 188 -0.50 7.10 5.96
CA ASN A 188 -0.06 8.48 6.11
C ASN A 188 -0.47 8.95 7.49
N LEU A 189 0.53 9.17 8.34
CA LEU A 189 0.36 9.51 9.73
C LEU A 189 0.75 10.96 9.95
N VAL A 190 -0.14 11.66 10.64
CA VAL A 190 0.09 13.00 11.12
C VAL A 190 -0.04 12.98 12.64
N THR A 191 1.08 13.10 13.33
CA THR A 191 1.16 12.91 14.77
C THR A 191 1.71 14.13 15.48
N TYR A 192 1.33 14.27 16.74
CA TYR A 192 1.98 15.19 17.65
C TYR A 192 3.40 14.72 17.96
N CYS A 193 4.37 15.61 17.81
CA CYS A 193 5.75 15.40 18.23
C CYS A 193 6.26 16.63 18.99
N HIS A 194 6.78 16.41 20.19
CA HIS A 194 7.40 17.47 20.96
C HIS A 194 8.76 17.84 20.36
N VAL A 195 8.88 19.05 19.85
CA VAL A 195 10.11 19.54 19.19
C VAL A 195 10.92 20.40 20.14
N ASN A 196 12.21 20.10 20.28
CA ASN A 196 13.16 20.88 21.08
C ASN A 196 14.13 21.64 20.17
N THR A 197 14.06 22.97 20.18
CA THR A 197 14.79 23.85 19.25
C THR A 197 15.98 24.57 19.89
N THR A 198 16.38 24.17 21.10
CA THR A 198 17.47 24.81 21.88
C THR A 198 18.80 24.89 21.13
N LEU A 199 19.15 23.83 20.38
CA LEU A 199 20.41 23.73 19.64
C LEU A 199 20.24 23.93 18.13
N TYR A 200 19.18 24.60 17.69
CA TYR A 200 18.96 24.86 16.26
C TYR A 200 20.18 25.59 15.63
N PRO A 201 20.65 25.21 14.42
CA PRO A 201 20.17 24.14 13.53
C PRO A 201 20.82 22.77 13.78
N PHE A 202 21.65 22.62 14.81
CA PHE A 202 22.30 21.37 15.21
C PHE A 202 21.41 20.56 16.18
N ASP A 203 20.12 20.48 15.86
CA ASP A 203 19.10 19.89 16.71
C ASP A 203 18.87 18.40 16.39
N ARG A 204 18.48 17.67 17.44
CA ARG A 204 17.99 16.29 17.37
C ARG A 204 16.57 16.25 17.90
N GLN A 205 15.72 15.52 17.19
CA GLN A 205 14.32 15.37 17.53
C GLN A 205 13.99 13.91 17.77
N THR A 206 13.12 13.68 18.75
CA THR A 206 12.64 12.36 19.14
C THR A 206 11.13 12.40 19.09
N CYS A 207 10.56 11.75 18.08
CA CYS A 207 9.12 11.73 17.85
C CYS A 207 8.55 10.34 18.10
N ASP A 208 7.45 10.26 18.82
CA ASP A 208 6.79 8.99 19.12
C ASP A 208 5.57 8.78 18.20
N LEU A 209 5.38 7.55 17.70
CA LEU A 209 4.14 7.08 17.07
C LEU A 209 3.49 6.09 18.04
N VAL A 210 2.34 6.47 18.60
CA VAL A 210 1.72 5.73 19.70
C VAL A 210 0.50 4.97 19.22
N PHE A 211 0.65 3.65 19.07
CA PHE A 211 -0.45 2.74 18.71
C PHE A 211 -1.00 2.06 19.96
N SER A 212 -2.32 1.92 20.04
CA SER A 212 -2.98 1.23 21.14
C SER A 212 -4.23 0.48 20.69
N LYS A 213 -4.84 -0.24 21.62
CA LYS A 213 -6.18 -0.83 21.47
C LYS A 213 -7.25 0.20 21.79
N LEU A 214 -8.36 0.15 21.06
CA LEU A 214 -9.52 1.00 21.33
C LEU A 214 -10.24 0.60 22.62
N TYR A 215 -10.33 -0.69 22.90
CA TYR A 215 -10.99 -1.23 24.08
C TYR A 215 -9.98 -1.89 25.02
N SER A 216 -10.34 -2.09 26.28
CA SER A 216 -9.56 -2.96 27.16
C SER A 216 -10.07 -4.39 27.05
N SER A 217 -9.16 -5.35 26.94
CA SER A 217 -9.48 -6.77 27.08
C SER A 217 -8.22 -7.55 27.44
N ASP A 218 -8.43 -8.58 28.24
CA ASP A 218 -7.43 -9.58 28.61
C ASP A 218 -7.42 -10.76 27.63
N ARG A 219 -8.29 -10.74 26.60
CA ARG A 219 -8.39 -11.80 25.57
C ARG A 219 -7.68 -11.48 24.27
N TYR A 220 -7.18 -10.26 24.09
CA TYR A 220 -6.36 -9.94 22.94
C TYR A 220 -5.14 -9.14 23.37
N HIS A 221 -3.98 -9.60 22.93
CA HIS A 221 -2.69 -9.03 23.27
C HIS A 221 -1.94 -8.68 22.00
N TYR A 222 -1.41 -7.46 21.96
CA TYR A 222 -0.47 -7.10 20.92
C TYR A 222 0.92 -7.58 21.32
N LEU A 223 1.38 -8.60 20.61
CA LEU A 223 2.79 -8.89 20.54
C LEU A 223 3.37 -7.99 19.48
N CYS A 224 4.61 -7.61 19.66
CA CYS A 224 5.35 -7.11 18.54
C CYS A 224 6.68 -7.79 18.48
N HIS A 225 7.05 -8.07 17.25
CA HIS A 225 8.28 -8.75 16.96
C HIS A 225 9.40 -7.71 16.91
N ASN A 226 10.49 -8.01 17.61
CA ASN A 226 11.65 -7.15 17.69
C ASN A 226 12.62 -7.52 16.56
N ASP A 227 12.31 -7.12 15.33
CA ASP A 227 13.29 -7.15 14.26
C ASP A 227 14.07 -5.84 14.31
N SER A 228 14.99 -5.74 15.27
CA SER A 228 15.83 -4.55 15.50
C SER A 228 16.72 -4.17 14.31
N ASN A 229 16.78 -5.00 13.27
CA ASN A 229 17.80 -4.89 12.22
C ASN A 229 17.26 -4.44 10.85
N ASN A 230 15.94 -4.43 10.60
CA ASN A 230 15.40 -4.24 9.25
C ASN A 230 14.39 -3.06 9.11
N ILE A 231 14.23 -2.22 10.13
CA ILE A 231 13.21 -1.14 10.11
C ILE A 231 13.54 -0.05 9.07
N THR A 232 14.81 0.08 8.66
CA THR A 232 15.30 1.13 7.76
C THR A 232 15.57 0.69 6.31
N GLU A 233 15.46 -0.60 5.96
CA GLU A 233 15.78 -1.09 4.60
C GLU A 233 14.87 -0.48 3.52
N SER A 234 13.64 -0.12 3.87
CA SER A 234 12.65 0.49 2.98
C SER A 234 12.48 2.00 3.16
N TYR A 235 13.37 2.66 3.91
CA TYR A 235 13.27 4.09 4.19
C TYR A 235 13.74 4.94 3.01
N VAL A 236 12.88 5.85 2.56
CA VAL A 236 13.20 6.87 1.57
C VAL A 236 13.84 8.06 2.29
N SER A 237 15.11 8.31 1.98
CA SER A 237 15.89 9.38 2.61
C SER A 237 15.26 10.75 2.42
N ASN A 238 15.09 11.49 3.51
CA ASN A 238 14.67 12.88 3.47
C ASN A 238 15.87 13.82 3.18
N GLY A 239 15.62 14.92 2.48
CA GLY A 239 16.59 15.98 2.22
C GLY A 239 16.93 16.85 3.44
N GLU A 240 16.08 16.87 4.47
CA GLU A 240 16.26 17.72 5.66
C GLU A 240 16.66 16.94 6.92
N TRP A 241 16.25 15.67 7.04
CA TRP A 241 16.41 14.87 8.25
C TRP A 241 17.11 13.54 7.97
N ASP A 242 18.07 13.18 8.82
CA ASP A 242 18.67 11.84 8.88
C ASP A 242 18.06 11.05 10.04
N ILE A 243 17.58 9.84 9.75
CA ILE A 243 17.08 8.92 10.77
C ILE A 243 18.27 8.23 11.43
N ARG A 244 18.42 8.39 12.74
CA ARG A 244 19.51 7.81 13.51
C ARG A 244 19.16 6.47 14.10
N ASP A 245 17.97 6.38 14.69
CA ASP A 245 17.50 5.18 15.36
C ASP A 245 15.97 5.13 15.35
N ILE A 246 15.43 3.92 15.36
CA ILE A 246 14.00 3.68 15.54
C ILE A 246 13.85 2.68 16.66
N ARG A 247 13.48 3.19 17.83
CA ARG A 247 13.35 2.40 19.05
C ARG A 247 11.90 2.04 19.29
N ARG A 248 11.74 0.85 19.85
CA ARG A 248 10.44 0.33 20.20
C ARG A 248 10.29 0.32 21.72
N LEU A 249 9.19 0.87 22.22
CA LEU A 249 8.85 0.89 23.63
C LEU A 249 7.45 0.32 23.84
N ASN A 250 7.28 -0.45 24.92
CA ASN A 250 5.97 -0.91 25.37
C ASN A 250 5.62 -0.13 26.63
N ASN A 251 4.41 0.42 26.69
CA ASN A 251 3.93 1.08 27.90
C ASN A 251 2.58 0.49 28.31
N THR A 252 2.52 -0.08 29.51
CA THR A 252 1.29 -0.63 30.06
C THR A 252 0.65 0.37 31.00
N LYS A 253 -0.52 0.90 30.63
CA LYS A 253 -1.29 1.84 31.43
C LYS A 253 -2.43 1.12 32.13
N TYR A 254 -2.63 1.46 33.40
CA TYR A 254 -3.75 0.99 34.20
C TYR A 254 -4.78 2.13 34.29
N LEU A 255 -5.90 1.98 33.60
CA LEU A 255 -7.00 2.93 33.58
C LEU A 255 -8.22 2.32 34.28
N PRO A 256 -9.20 3.14 34.73
CA PRO A 256 -10.45 2.62 35.33
C PRO A 256 -11.22 1.67 34.39
N LEU A 257 -11.03 1.84 33.08
CA LEU A 257 -11.63 1.02 32.02
C LEU A 257 -10.87 -0.29 31.76
N GLY A 258 -9.72 -0.51 32.42
CA GLY A 258 -8.90 -1.71 32.32
C GLY A 258 -7.44 -1.43 31.95
N THR A 259 -6.72 -2.49 31.55
CA THR A 259 -5.28 -2.42 31.22
C THR A 259 -5.08 -2.16 29.72
N PHE A 260 -4.34 -1.12 29.39
CA PHE A 260 -4.00 -0.76 28.01
C PHE A 260 -2.51 -0.96 27.77
N THR A 261 -2.17 -1.69 26.70
CA THR A 261 -0.79 -1.93 26.30
C THR A 261 -0.53 -1.09 25.05
N ASP A 262 0.14 0.04 25.23
CA ASP A 262 0.53 0.94 24.16
C ASP A 262 1.84 0.45 23.52
N ILE A 263 1.86 0.46 22.20
CA ILE A 263 3.03 0.22 21.37
C ILE A 263 3.53 1.58 20.90
N ILE A 264 4.73 1.94 21.33
CA ILE A 264 5.35 3.22 21.00
C ILE A 264 6.53 2.96 20.06
N PHE A 265 6.48 3.55 18.88
CA PHE A 265 7.61 3.60 17.95
C PHE A 265 8.24 4.99 18.04
N ARG A 266 9.44 5.04 18.62
CA ARG A 266 10.21 6.25 18.81
C ARG A 266 11.19 6.42 17.67
N VAL A 267 11.00 7.47 16.88
CA VAL A 267 11.87 7.83 15.75
C VAL A 267 12.82 8.92 16.22
N ASP A 268 14.11 8.61 16.25
CA ASP A 268 15.17 9.56 16.53
C ASP A 268 15.76 10.07 15.22
N MET A 269 15.70 11.38 15.03
CA MET A 269 16.11 12.05 13.80
C MET A 269 16.99 13.27 14.07
N GLU A 270 17.94 13.53 13.17
CA GLU A 270 18.90 14.62 13.25
C GLU A 270 18.84 15.48 12.00
N ARG A 271 18.90 16.81 12.15
CA ARG A 271 18.81 17.74 11.03
C ARG A 271 20.11 17.73 10.20
N LYS A 272 19.96 17.78 8.88
CA LYS A 272 21.06 18.05 7.95
C LYS A 272 21.45 19.52 8.02
N THR A 273 22.50 19.80 8.79
CA THR A 273 22.95 21.17 9.10
C THR A 273 23.69 21.87 7.97
N TYR A 274 24.17 21.13 6.97
CA TYR A 274 25.05 21.66 5.91
C TYR A 274 24.47 22.89 5.21
N TYR A 275 23.19 22.84 4.83
CA TYR A 275 22.50 23.96 4.18
C TYR A 275 22.46 25.20 5.10
N TYR A 276 21.94 25.03 6.32
CA TYR A 276 21.80 26.13 7.30
C TYR A 276 23.14 26.75 7.70
N TYR A 277 24.21 25.95 7.76
CA TYR A 277 25.55 26.45 8.04
C TYR A 277 26.02 27.45 6.97
N TRP A 278 25.89 27.08 5.69
CA TRP A 278 26.33 27.95 4.59
C TRP A 278 25.41 29.14 4.34
N THR A 279 24.09 29.01 4.56
CA THR A 279 23.12 30.09 4.30
C THR A 279 22.94 31.05 5.46
N CYS A 280 23.11 30.60 6.72
CA CYS A 280 22.89 31.43 7.89
C CYS A 280 24.20 31.79 8.62
N VAL A 281 25.03 30.79 8.95
CA VAL A 281 26.20 31.01 9.83
C VAL A 281 27.32 31.77 9.11
N VAL A 282 27.66 31.37 7.88
CA VAL A 282 28.77 31.99 7.12
C VAL A 282 28.51 33.48 6.79
N PRO A 283 27.31 33.90 6.34
CA PRO A 283 27.00 35.32 6.15
C PRO A 283 27.05 36.13 7.44
N MET A 284 26.57 35.58 8.57
CA MET A 284 26.63 36.28 9.86
C MET A 284 28.07 36.56 10.29
N ILE A 285 28.96 35.58 10.18
CA ILE A 285 30.38 35.75 10.49
C ILE A 285 31.01 36.77 9.53
N SER A 286 30.67 36.72 8.24
CA SER A 286 31.21 37.64 7.24
C SER A 286 30.83 39.09 7.55
N ILE A 287 29.56 39.34 7.93
CA ILE A 287 29.11 40.67 8.33
C ILE A 287 29.81 41.13 9.60
N ALA A 288 29.94 40.27 10.62
CA ALA A 288 30.64 40.62 11.86
C ALA A 288 32.11 41.00 11.63
N VAL A 289 32.81 40.30 10.72
CA VAL A 289 34.19 40.64 10.34
C VAL A 289 34.27 42.00 9.64
N VAL A 290 33.33 42.28 8.73
CA VAL A 290 33.26 43.59 8.05
C VAL A 290 32.97 44.71 9.06
N ASP A 291 32.06 44.47 9.99
CA ASP A 291 31.69 45.42 11.04
C ASP A 291 32.89 45.80 11.92
N VAL A 292 33.62 44.80 12.45
CA VAL A 292 34.87 45.03 13.18
C VAL A 292 35.92 45.74 12.32
N GLY A 293 36.00 45.38 11.02
CA GLY A 293 36.90 46.02 10.06
C GLY A 293 36.65 47.54 9.88
N THR A 294 35.42 48.02 10.11
CA THR A 294 35.10 49.45 10.00
C THR A 294 35.82 50.32 11.05
N PHE A 295 36.26 49.74 12.18
CA PHE A 295 37.05 50.46 13.18
C PHE A 295 38.47 50.78 12.71
N CYS A 296 39.03 49.97 11.80
CA CYS A 296 40.36 50.20 11.23
C CYS A 296 40.35 51.32 10.17
N LEU A 297 39.18 51.72 9.67
CA LEU A 297 39.06 52.76 8.64
C LEU A 297 39.08 54.17 9.26
N PRO A 298 39.88 55.10 8.70
CA PRO A 298 39.98 56.47 9.18
C PRO A 298 38.67 57.24 8.94
N VAL A 299 38.28 58.04 9.94
CA VAL A 299 36.99 58.78 10.01
C VAL A 299 36.79 59.79 8.87
N LYS A 300 37.88 60.21 8.21
CA LYS A 300 37.83 61.21 7.12
C LYS A 300 37.35 60.63 5.79
N SER A 301 37.17 59.31 5.70
CA SER A 301 36.70 58.66 4.48
C SER A 301 35.17 58.59 4.47
N HIS A 302 34.54 59.15 3.43
CA HIS A 302 33.10 58.98 3.16
C HIS A 302 32.71 57.50 3.02
N GLU A 303 33.67 56.63 2.69
CA GLU A 303 33.46 55.19 2.56
C GLU A 303 33.07 54.51 3.88
N LYS A 304 33.48 55.05 5.03
CA LYS A 304 33.12 54.46 6.33
C LYS A 304 31.60 54.47 6.55
N LEU A 305 30.94 55.56 6.19
CA LEU A 305 29.49 55.71 6.33
C LEU A 305 28.75 54.75 5.39
N ASN A 306 29.23 54.59 4.16
CA ASN A 306 28.66 53.66 3.19
C ASN A 306 28.77 52.21 3.67
N ILE A 307 29.93 51.78 4.18
CA ILE A 307 30.13 50.40 4.68
C ILE A 307 29.20 50.12 5.88
N CYS A 308 29.08 51.04 6.84
CA CYS A 308 28.15 50.88 7.95
C CYS A 308 26.70 50.73 7.48
N LEU A 309 26.30 51.47 6.43
CA LEU A 309 24.95 51.39 5.87
C LEU A 309 24.70 50.06 5.14
N PHE A 310 25.71 49.53 4.43
CA PHE A 310 25.64 48.19 3.83
C PHE A 310 25.59 47.07 4.88
N VAL A 311 26.36 47.18 5.97
CA VAL A 311 26.30 46.24 7.11
C VAL A 311 24.89 46.25 7.70
N PHE A 312 24.33 47.42 7.98
CA PHE A 312 22.97 47.54 8.51
C PHE A 312 21.91 46.93 7.57
N LEU A 313 21.97 47.21 6.27
CA LEU A 313 21.03 46.63 5.30
C LEU A 313 21.18 45.10 5.20
N SER A 314 22.41 44.60 5.14
CA SER A 314 22.69 43.17 5.07
C SER A 314 22.17 42.44 6.31
N MET A 315 22.21 43.11 7.46
CA MET A 315 21.72 42.60 8.73
C MET A 315 20.20 42.53 8.79
N VAL A 316 19.51 43.59 8.38
CA VAL A 316 18.05 43.57 8.25
C VAL A 316 17.63 42.44 7.30
N TYR A 317 18.33 42.29 6.17
CA TYR A 317 18.08 41.20 5.23
C TYR A 317 18.29 39.81 5.88
N LEU A 318 19.40 39.58 6.58
CA LEU A 318 19.63 38.29 7.28
C LEU A 318 18.55 38.00 8.32
N VAL A 319 18.14 38.99 9.12
CA VAL A 319 17.05 38.81 10.10
C VAL A 319 15.74 38.44 9.39
N THR A 320 15.43 39.05 8.24
CA THR A 320 14.24 38.65 7.47
C THR A 320 14.34 37.22 6.93
N VAL A 321 15.48 36.81 6.37
CA VAL A 321 15.70 35.44 5.89
C VAL A 321 15.57 34.44 7.04
N VAL A 322 16.16 34.74 8.19
CA VAL A 322 16.06 33.90 9.38
C VAL A 322 14.61 33.80 9.87
N ASN A 323 13.85 34.89 9.85
CA ASN A 323 12.43 34.87 10.22
C ASN A 323 11.57 34.02 9.27
N ASP A 324 11.91 33.99 7.98
CA ASP A 324 11.20 33.16 7.00
C ASP A 324 11.57 31.68 7.13
N LEU A 325 12.83 31.38 7.48
CA LEU A 325 13.32 30.00 7.65
C LEU A 325 12.95 29.39 9.00
N ILE A 326 12.81 30.21 10.05
CA ILE A 326 12.66 29.76 11.42
C ILE A 326 11.29 30.17 11.98
N PRO A 327 10.47 29.21 12.45
CA PRO A 327 9.28 29.45 13.27
C PRO A 327 9.43 30.56 14.33
N GLN A 328 8.43 31.42 14.47
CA GLN A 328 8.40 32.48 15.49
C GLN A 328 8.60 31.98 16.93
N THR A 329 8.29 30.72 17.22
CA THR A 329 8.48 30.09 18.54
C THR A 329 9.95 29.96 18.97
N ILE A 330 10.89 30.00 18.02
CA ILE A 330 12.33 29.81 18.24
C ILE A 330 13.05 31.17 18.36
N TYR A 331 12.39 32.26 17.96
CA TYR A 331 12.96 33.60 17.87
C TYR A 331 13.60 34.06 19.19
N GLN A 332 13.05 33.66 20.35
CA GLN A 332 13.58 34.05 21.66
C GLN A 332 15.05 33.66 21.87
N ASN A 333 15.51 32.52 21.34
CA ASN A 333 16.89 32.07 21.55
C ASN A 333 17.84 32.65 20.51
N LEU A 334 17.46 32.65 19.22
CA LEU A 334 18.35 33.14 18.15
C LEU A 334 18.43 34.67 18.10
N ALA A 335 17.35 35.38 18.44
CA ALA A 335 17.38 36.82 18.62
C ALA A 335 18.21 37.24 19.83
N HIS A 336 18.37 36.37 20.83
CA HIS A 336 19.32 36.60 21.92
C HIS A 336 20.77 36.46 21.41
N TYR A 337 21.08 35.51 20.53
CA TYR A 337 22.40 35.41 19.90
C TYR A 337 22.70 36.58 18.96
N CYS A 338 21.74 36.98 18.11
CA CYS A 338 21.90 38.15 17.25
C CYS A 338 21.91 39.46 18.07
N GLY A 339 21.09 39.59 19.11
CA GLY A 339 21.08 40.78 19.98
C GLY A 339 22.34 40.93 20.82
N VAL A 340 22.95 39.83 21.27
CA VAL A 340 24.20 39.84 22.07
C VAL A 340 25.44 40.08 21.20
N LEU A 341 25.42 39.72 19.91
CA LEU A 341 26.54 40.00 19.00
C LEU A 341 26.62 41.47 18.56
N TYR A 342 25.56 42.25 18.73
CA TYR A 342 25.45 43.61 18.19
C TYR A 342 25.09 44.70 19.22
N CYS A 343 24.95 44.33 20.50
CA CYS A 343 25.04 45.26 21.64
C CYS A 343 26.47 45.21 22.19
#